data_AF-A0AAV6YMQ3-F1
#
_entry.id   AF-A0AAV6YMQ3-F1
#
_cell.length_a   1.000
_cell.length_b   1.000
_cell.length_c   1.000
_cell.angle_alpha   90.00
_cell.angle_beta   90.00
_cell.angle_gamma   90.00
#
_symmetry.space_group_name_H-M   'P 1'
#
loop_
_entity.id
_entity.type
_entity.pdbx_description
1 polymer ?
#
loop_
_entity_poly.entity_id
_entity_poly.type
_entity_poly.pdbx_seq_one_letter_code
_entity_poly.pdbx_strand_id
1 'polypeptide(L)'
;RLFVNVSRITDGVRTYLNTNCSRSTSVQILDYEKVRETVTDYAQGENTKIWIGSRYTNYGLYEVIPKGKLVSETYSPVLMTKAVKTEKEQRLLKQCHIRDAVAVVEYLVWLEKNVPKGEVTEISGAKYVDKLREKQANFKGPSFDTISAGGLNAALPHYRPDNQTDRKLTAAEMYLVDSGGQY
;
A
#
# COMPACT_ATOMS: atom_id res chain seq x y z
N ARG A 1 18.74 11.20 7.14
CA ARG A 1 17.72 12.28 7.08
C ARG A 1 16.45 11.67 6.51
N LEU A 2 15.29 11.99 7.09
CA LEU A 2 13.96 11.57 6.64
C LEU A 2 13.20 12.81 6.20
N PHE A 3 12.84 12.88 4.91
CA PHE A 3 12.11 14.00 4.32
C PHE A 3 10.63 13.66 4.23
N VAL A 4 9.79 14.38 4.97
CA VAL A 4 8.36 14.09 5.13
C VAL A 4 7.59 15.38 5.43
N ASN A 5 6.26 15.36 5.27
CA ASN A 5 5.43 16.43 5.80
C ASN A 5 5.49 16.40 7.34
N VAL A 6 6.22 17.35 7.93
CA VAL A 6 6.54 17.37 9.36
C VAL A 6 5.29 17.52 10.23
N SER A 7 4.22 18.14 9.71
CA SER A 7 2.94 18.30 10.43
C SER A 7 2.23 16.97 10.71
N ARG A 8 2.56 15.91 9.97
CA ARG A 8 2.01 14.57 10.16
C ARG A 8 2.79 13.73 11.17
N ILE A 9 3.92 14.22 11.67
CA ILE A 9 4.79 13.48 12.58
C ILE A 9 4.40 13.78 14.03
N THR A 10 3.88 12.76 14.71
CA THR A 10 3.50 12.81 16.13
C THR A 10 4.72 12.65 17.04
N ASP A 11 4.59 13.05 18.31
CA ASP A 11 5.65 12.90 19.30
C ASP A 11 6.07 11.44 19.51
N GLY A 12 5.11 10.51 19.48
CA GLY A 12 5.40 9.08 19.56
C GLY A 12 6.31 8.59 18.42
N VAL A 13 6.13 9.10 17.20
CA VAL A 13 7.02 8.78 16.07
C VAL A 13 8.40 9.40 16.26
N ARG A 14 8.49 10.63 16.77
CA ARG A 14 9.77 11.30 17.07
C ARG A 14 10.58 10.54 18.11
N THR A 15 9.92 10.07 19.16
CA THR A 15 10.53 9.23 20.19
C THR A 15 10.99 7.89 19.60
N TYR A 16 10.15 7.22 18.81
CA TYR A 16 10.50 5.94 18.18
C TYR A 16 11.70 6.05 17.22
N LEU A 17 11.74 7.10 16.40
CA LEU A 17 12.84 7.38 15.47
C LEU A 17 14.08 7.96 16.16
N ASN A 18 14.02 8.16 17.49
CA ASN A 18 15.10 8.69 18.31
C ASN A 18 15.67 10.02 17.76
N THR A 19 14.79 10.98 17.48
CA THR A 19 15.16 12.25 16.84
C THR A 19 15.95 13.19 17.75
N ASN A 20 15.88 13.01 19.07
CA ASN A 20 16.48 13.89 20.08
C ASN A 20 17.89 13.46 20.50
N CYS A 21 18.61 12.81 19.59
CA CYS A 21 19.85 12.11 19.87
C CYS A 21 21.00 12.74 19.06
N SER A 22 22.17 12.88 19.69
CA SER A 22 23.38 13.45 19.05
C SER A 22 24.26 12.39 18.39
N ARG A 23 23.80 11.14 18.27
CA ARG A 23 24.56 10.06 17.62
C ARG A 23 24.44 10.14 16.11
N SER A 24 25.43 9.61 15.39
CA SER A 24 25.40 9.49 13.92
C SER A 24 24.24 8.66 13.37
N THR A 25 23.63 7.81 14.20
CA THR A 25 22.48 6.95 13.83
C THR A 25 21.12 7.62 14.05
N SER A 26 21.09 8.86 14.54
CA SER A 26 19.85 9.56 14.89
C SER A 26 19.13 10.04 13.63
N VAL A 27 17.82 9.83 13.57
CA VAL A 27 17.04 10.26 12.40
C VAL A 27 16.78 11.77 12.49
N GLN A 28 17.35 12.52 11.55
CA GLN A 28 16.99 13.92 11.33
C GLN A 28 15.74 14.01 10.45
N ILE A 29 14.64 14.54 10.99
CA ILE A 29 13.40 14.78 10.25
C ILE A 29 13.48 16.18 9.63
N LEU A 30 13.29 16.26 8.31
CA LEU A 30 13.29 17.50 7.54
C LEU A 30 12.00 17.58 6.73
N ASP A 31 11.63 18.81 6.36
CA ASP A 31 10.49 19.03 5.46
C ASP A 31 10.68 18.33 4.12
N TYR A 32 9.60 17.84 3.54
CA TYR A 32 9.63 17.14 2.26
C TYR A 32 10.26 18.00 1.16
N GLU A 33 9.97 19.30 1.14
CA GLU A 33 10.46 20.22 0.10
C GLU A 33 11.98 20.44 0.17
N LYS A 34 12.61 20.16 1.32
CA LYS A 34 14.06 20.30 1.51
C LYS A 34 14.88 19.21 0.83
N VAL A 35 14.25 18.16 0.29
CA VAL A 35 14.96 16.99 -0.26
C VAL A 35 15.92 17.37 -1.39
N ARG A 36 15.50 18.21 -2.33
CA ARG A 36 16.29 18.55 -3.52
C ARG A 36 17.48 19.43 -3.17
N GLU A 37 17.27 20.48 -2.38
CA GLU A 37 18.34 21.35 -1.84
C GLU A 37 19.37 20.51 -1.08
N THR A 38 18.90 19.65 -0.17
CA THR A 38 19.79 18.84 0.66
C THR A 38 20.62 17.84 -0.15
N VAL A 39 20.05 17.23 -1.20
CA VAL A 39 20.79 16.32 -2.09
C VAL A 39 21.81 17.09 -2.93
N THR A 40 21.45 18.28 -3.41
CA THR A 40 22.36 19.18 -4.16
C THR A 40 23.58 19.53 -3.31
N ASP A 41 23.37 19.97 -2.08
CA ASP A 41 24.45 20.33 -1.16
C ASP A 41 25.30 19.11 -0.80
N TYR A 42 24.66 17.96 -0.52
CA TYR A 42 25.37 16.73 -0.21
C TYR A 42 26.25 16.25 -1.37
N ALA A 43 25.81 16.47 -2.61
CA ALA A 43 26.55 16.14 -3.81
C ALA A 43 27.80 16.99 -4.02
N GLN A 44 27.98 18.11 -3.30
CA GLN A 44 29.19 18.93 -3.39
C GLN A 44 30.40 18.30 -2.65
N GLY A 45 30.17 17.42 -1.66
CA GLY A 45 31.25 16.80 -0.87
C GLY A 45 32.22 15.96 -1.71
N GLU A 46 33.52 16.07 -1.46
CA GLU A 46 34.60 15.51 -2.30
C GLU A 46 34.49 13.99 -2.49
N ASN A 47 34.23 13.24 -1.42
CA ASN A 47 34.16 11.77 -1.41
C ASN A 47 32.72 11.22 -1.31
N THR A 48 31.75 11.96 -1.85
CA THR A 48 30.34 11.55 -1.81
C THR A 48 29.98 10.65 -3.00
N LYS A 49 29.34 9.52 -2.71
CA LYS A 49 28.58 8.71 -3.68
C LYS A 49 27.11 8.71 -3.30
N ILE A 50 26.24 8.86 -4.29
CA ILE A 50 24.79 8.89 -4.11
C ILE A 50 24.19 7.70 -4.85
N TRP A 51 23.62 6.77 -4.07
CA TRP A 51 22.98 5.58 -4.60
C TRP A 51 21.48 5.79 -4.76
N ILE A 52 20.97 5.59 -5.97
CA ILE A 52 19.55 5.67 -6.30
C ILE A 52 19.04 4.38 -6.98
N GLY A 53 17.73 4.15 -6.86
CA GLY A 53 17.01 3.16 -7.66
C GLY A 53 16.40 3.82 -8.89
N SER A 54 16.93 3.55 -10.08
CA SER A 54 16.54 4.23 -11.33
C SER A 54 15.09 4.04 -11.73
N ARG A 55 14.42 3.00 -11.24
CA ARG A 55 13.01 2.72 -11.55
C ARG A 55 12.01 3.62 -10.80
N TYR A 56 12.41 4.23 -9.67
CA TYR A 56 11.49 4.99 -8.81
C TYR A 56 11.96 6.40 -8.47
N THR A 57 13.24 6.72 -8.72
CA THR A 57 13.75 8.08 -8.54
C THR A 57 13.29 8.96 -9.69
N ASN A 58 12.59 10.05 -9.37
CA ASN A 58 12.16 11.02 -10.38
C ASN A 58 13.34 11.81 -10.96
N TYR A 59 13.14 12.37 -12.15
CA TYR A 59 14.17 13.13 -12.86
C TYR A 59 14.68 14.35 -12.07
N GLY A 60 13.82 15.03 -11.31
CA GLY A 60 14.19 16.22 -10.54
C GLY A 60 15.21 15.97 -9.42
N LEU A 61 15.25 14.76 -8.86
CA LEU A 61 16.31 14.33 -7.95
C LEU A 61 17.52 13.75 -8.68
N TYR A 62 17.29 13.08 -9.81
CA TYR A 62 18.35 12.51 -10.62
C TYR A 62 19.28 13.59 -11.19
N GLU A 63 18.72 14.69 -11.73
CA GLU A 63 19.49 15.71 -12.45
C GLU A 63 20.48 16.49 -11.59
N VAL A 64 20.21 16.59 -10.27
CA VAL A 64 21.09 17.30 -9.33
C VAL A 64 22.27 16.46 -8.86
N ILE A 65 22.34 15.17 -9.25
CA ILE A 65 23.42 14.25 -8.87
C ILE A 65 24.48 14.24 -9.99
N PRO A 66 25.73 14.66 -9.74
CA PRO A 66 26.79 14.58 -10.74
C PRO A 66 27.06 13.14 -11.19
N LYS A 67 27.22 12.92 -12.50
CA LYS A 67 27.45 11.57 -13.07
C LYS A 67 28.60 10.81 -12.41
N GLY A 68 29.69 11.50 -12.07
CA GLY A 68 30.84 10.89 -11.38
C GLY A 68 30.57 10.45 -9.93
N LYS A 69 29.47 10.90 -9.33
CA LYS A 69 29.05 10.57 -7.96
C LYS A 69 27.83 9.64 -7.91
N LEU A 70 27.19 9.39 -9.05
CA LEU A 70 25.99 8.57 -9.16
C LEU A 70 26.35 7.08 -9.10
N VAL A 71 25.68 6.36 -8.20
CA VAL A 71 25.59 4.89 -8.21
C VAL A 71 24.13 4.56 -8.53
N SER A 72 23.87 3.94 -9.67
CA SER A 72 22.52 3.68 -10.16
C SER A 72 22.31 2.19 -10.33
N GLU A 73 21.29 1.66 -9.65
CA GLU A 73 20.79 0.31 -9.86
C GLU A 73 19.31 0.35 -10.20
N THR A 74 18.76 -0.73 -10.76
CA THR A 74 17.31 -0.81 -11.03
C THR A 74 16.50 -0.65 -9.75
N TYR A 75 16.99 -1.20 -8.63
CA TYR A 75 16.31 -1.25 -7.34
C TYR A 75 17.27 -0.89 -6.20
N SER A 76 16.75 -0.28 -5.14
CA SER A 76 17.55 -0.06 -3.94
C SER A 76 17.75 -1.39 -3.17
N PRO A 77 18.83 -1.52 -2.38
CA PRO A 77 19.05 -2.70 -1.54
C PRO A 77 17.89 -3.01 -0.59
N VAL A 78 17.17 -1.97 -0.15
CA VAL A 78 15.99 -2.10 0.72
C VAL A 78 14.87 -2.89 0.04
N LEU A 79 14.72 -2.80 -1.28
CA LEU A 79 13.71 -3.57 -2.01
C LEU A 79 14.02 -5.07 -1.94
N MET A 80 15.29 -5.43 -2.09
CA MET A 80 15.75 -6.82 -2.06
C MET A 80 15.60 -7.41 -0.65
N THR A 81 15.98 -6.66 0.38
CA THR A 81 15.88 -7.15 1.76
C THR A 81 14.43 -7.33 2.21
N LYS A 82 13.50 -6.44 1.84
CA LYS A 82 12.08 -6.61 2.17
C LYS A 82 11.35 -7.66 1.31
N ALA A 83 11.97 -8.16 0.25
CA ALA A 83 11.36 -9.18 -0.60
C ALA A 83 11.23 -10.51 0.16
N VAL A 84 12.26 -10.88 0.93
CA VAL A 84 12.32 -12.09 1.75
C VAL A 84 11.82 -11.77 3.17
N LYS A 85 10.65 -12.31 3.52
CA LYS A 85 10.04 -12.06 4.84
C LYS A 85 10.73 -12.92 5.89
N THR A 86 11.03 -12.30 7.02
CA THR A 86 11.46 -13.00 8.25
C THR A 86 10.37 -13.95 8.73
N GLU A 87 10.74 -14.94 9.54
CA GLU A 87 9.76 -15.87 10.12
C GLU A 87 8.66 -15.16 10.92
N LYS A 88 9.02 -14.06 11.60
CA LYS A 88 8.07 -13.25 12.35
C LYS A 88 7.04 -12.60 11.41
N GLU A 89 7.49 -12.00 10.31
CA GLU A 89 6.59 -11.41 9.30
C GLU A 89 5.70 -12.48 8.65
N GLN A 90 6.24 -13.65 8.33
CA GLN A 90 5.45 -14.76 7.79
C GLN A 90 4.35 -15.23 8.75
N ARG A 91 4.66 -15.36 10.05
CA ARG A 91 3.65 -15.71 11.07
C ARG A 91 2.57 -14.63 11.18
N LEU A 92 2.94 -13.36 11.15
CA LEU A 92 1.98 -12.25 11.18
C LEU A 92 1.11 -12.20 9.92
N LEU A 93 1.68 -12.45 8.74
CA LEU A 93 0.92 -12.56 7.49
C LEU A 93 -0.09 -13.70 7.52
N LYS A 94 0.26 -14.86 8.07
CA LYS A 94 -0.69 -15.97 8.28
C LYS A 94 -1.84 -15.56 9.19
N GLN A 95 -1.55 -14.88 10.30
CA GLN A 95 -2.60 -14.38 11.20
C GLN A 95 -3.49 -13.33 10.53
N CYS A 96 -2.92 -12.46 9.70
CA CYS A 96 -3.66 -11.51 8.86
C CYS A 96 -4.62 -12.25 7.92
N HIS A 97 -4.15 -13.26 7.19
CA HIS A 97 -5.00 -14.05 6.29
C HIS A 97 -6.09 -14.84 7.02
N ILE A 98 -5.85 -15.31 8.25
CA ILE A 98 -6.89 -15.97 9.06
C ILE A 98 -8.02 -14.98 9.36
N ARG A 99 -7.69 -13.72 9.72
CA ARG A 99 -8.71 -12.68 9.97
C ARG A 99 -9.45 -12.30 8.68
N ASP A 100 -8.74 -12.16 7.57
CA ASP A 100 -9.35 -11.85 6.28
C ASP A 100 -10.29 -12.99 5.81
N ALA A 101 -9.88 -14.25 6.01
CA ALA A 101 -10.70 -15.41 5.68
C ALA A 101 -12.03 -15.43 6.44
N VAL A 102 -12.08 -15.00 7.70
CA VAL A 102 -13.34 -14.87 8.44
C VAL A 102 -14.27 -13.88 7.74
N ALA A 103 -13.76 -12.71 7.35
CA ALA A 103 -14.56 -11.71 6.63
C ALA A 103 -15.04 -12.24 5.26
N VAL A 104 -14.19 -12.94 4.52
CA VAL A 104 -14.56 -13.53 3.22
C VAL A 104 -15.59 -14.66 3.37
N VAL A 105 -15.48 -15.52 4.37
CA VAL A 105 -16.48 -16.58 4.61
C VAL A 105 -17.83 -15.97 5.01
N GLU A 106 -17.85 -14.98 5.91
CA GLU A 106 -19.08 -14.25 6.25
C GLU A 106 -19.69 -13.57 5.02
N TYR A 107 -18.84 -13.03 4.14
CA TYR A 107 -19.25 -12.40 2.90
C TYR A 107 -19.93 -13.38 1.94
N LEU A 108 -19.34 -14.55 1.72
CA LEU A 108 -19.90 -15.59 0.85
C LEU A 108 -21.24 -16.11 1.38
N VAL A 109 -21.35 -16.36 2.69
CA VAL A 109 -22.62 -16.76 3.34
C VAL A 109 -23.69 -15.67 3.19
N TRP A 110 -23.29 -14.40 3.26
CA TRP A 110 -24.19 -13.28 3.03
C TRP A 110 -24.65 -13.19 1.57
N LEU A 111 -23.76 -13.40 0.60
CA LEU A 111 -24.10 -13.41 -0.82
C LEU A 111 -25.12 -14.52 -1.14
N GLU A 112 -24.88 -15.75 -0.67
CA GLU A 112 -25.80 -16.88 -0.87
C GLU A 112 -27.24 -16.56 -0.42
N LYS A 113 -27.38 -15.78 0.66
CA LYS A 113 -28.69 -15.42 1.22
C LYS A 113 -29.37 -14.26 0.49
N ASN A 114 -28.63 -13.33 -0.10
CA ASN A 114 -29.18 -12.04 -0.56
C ASN A 114 -29.11 -11.84 -2.08
N VAL A 115 -28.21 -12.52 -2.80
CA VAL A 115 -28.20 -12.50 -4.28
C VAL A 115 -29.52 -13.04 -4.86
N PRO A 116 -30.09 -14.17 -4.38
CA PRO A 116 -31.38 -14.66 -4.88
C PRO A 116 -32.56 -13.71 -4.64
N LYS A 117 -32.44 -12.79 -3.68
CA LYS A 117 -33.47 -11.77 -3.39
C LYS A 117 -33.38 -10.55 -4.32
N GLY A 118 -32.32 -10.43 -5.11
CA GLY A 118 -32.10 -9.29 -6.02
C GLY A 118 -31.71 -7.99 -5.30
N GLU A 119 -31.18 -8.09 -4.08
CA GLU A 119 -30.81 -6.96 -3.21
C GLU A 119 -29.33 -6.54 -3.35
N VAL A 120 -28.52 -7.33 -4.04
CA VAL A 120 -27.06 -7.12 -4.13
C VAL A 120 -26.68 -6.62 -5.52
N THR A 121 -25.98 -5.49 -5.57
CA THR A 121 -25.24 -4.97 -6.72
C THR A 121 -23.74 -5.15 -6.58
N GLU A 122 -22.98 -4.98 -7.66
CA GLU A 122 -21.52 -5.00 -7.68
C GLU A 122 -20.90 -4.05 -6.65
N ILE A 123 -21.33 -2.77 -6.64
CA ILE A 123 -20.88 -1.77 -5.67
C ILE A 123 -21.28 -2.16 -4.24
N SER A 124 -22.52 -2.61 -4.04
CA SER A 124 -22.98 -2.98 -2.70
C SER A 124 -22.21 -4.18 -2.14
N GLY A 125 -21.87 -5.16 -2.99
CA GLY A 125 -21.07 -6.32 -2.64
C GLY A 125 -19.64 -5.92 -2.25
N ALA A 126 -19.00 -5.06 -3.04
CA ALA A 126 -17.66 -4.53 -2.75
C ALA A 126 -17.62 -3.80 -1.40
N LYS A 127 -18.59 -2.92 -1.14
CA LYS A 127 -18.68 -2.21 0.15
C LYS A 127 -18.96 -3.15 1.32
N TYR A 128 -19.74 -4.20 1.09
CA TYR A 128 -20.12 -5.11 2.17
C TYR A 128 -18.95 -5.98 2.63
N VAL A 129 -18.11 -6.50 1.71
CA VAL A 129 -16.91 -7.27 2.13
C VAL A 129 -15.95 -6.39 2.94
N ASP A 130 -15.77 -5.12 2.56
CA ASP A 130 -14.91 -4.20 3.31
C ASP A 130 -15.49 -3.89 4.70
N LYS A 131 -16.81 -3.74 4.82
CA LYS A 131 -17.49 -3.59 6.12
C LYS A 131 -17.33 -4.82 7.02
N LEU A 132 -17.22 -6.02 6.45
CA LEU A 132 -16.92 -7.23 7.25
C LEU A 132 -15.46 -7.23 7.71
N ARG A 133 -14.53 -6.76 6.87
CA ARG A 133 -13.13 -6.58 7.26
C ARG A 133 -12.93 -5.51 8.34
N GLU A 134 -13.72 -4.44 8.34
CA GLU A 134 -13.69 -3.41 9.40
C GLU A 134 -13.94 -3.98 10.81
N LYS A 135 -14.67 -5.10 10.92
CA LYS A 135 -14.90 -5.78 12.20
C LYS A 135 -13.69 -6.60 12.66
N GLN A 136 -12.74 -6.87 11.78
CA GLN A 136 -11.58 -7.70 12.09
C GLN A 136 -10.50 -6.88 12.81
N ALA A 137 -9.87 -7.50 13.81
CA ALA A 137 -8.84 -6.85 14.59
C ALA A 137 -7.68 -6.35 13.72
N ASN A 138 -7.22 -5.13 14.01
CA ASN A 138 -6.13 -4.41 13.35
C ASN A 138 -6.40 -3.91 11.93
N PHE A 139 -7.59 -4.08 11.35
CA PHE A 139 -7.89 -3.56 10.02
C PHE A 139 -7.56 -2.06 9.88
N LYS A 140 -6.87 -1.70 8.78
CA LYS A 140 -6.41 -0.34 8.45
C LYS A 140 -7.00 0.21 7.15
N GLY A 141 -7.95 -0.50 6.55
CA GLY A 141 -8.55 -0.15 5.27
C GLY A 141 -8.26 -1.18 4.18
N PRO A 142 -8.95 -1.08 3.03
CA PRO A 142 -8.72 -1.99 1.90
C PRO A 142 -7.29 -1.84 1.35
N SER A 143 -6.70 -2.92 0.88
CA SER A 143 -5.35 -2.92 0.28
C SER A 143 -5.32 -2.36 -1.14
N PHE A 144 -6.46 -2.41 -1.83
CA PHE A 144 -6.72 -1.86 -3.15
C PHE A 144 -8.25 -1.77 -3.33
N ASP A 145 -8.71 -1.06 -4.36
CA ASP A 145 -10.14 -0.95 -4.66
C ASP A 145 -10.71 -2.33 -5.00
N THR A 146 -11.67 -2.82 -4.21
CA THR A 146 -12.31 -4.12 -4.42
C THR A 146 -12.95 -4.20 -5.81
N ILE A 147 -12.55 -5.21 -6.59
CA ILE A 147 -13.19 -5.59 -7.86
C ILE A 147 -14.34 -6.52 -7.51
N SER A 148 -15.55 -6.15 -7.90
CA SER A 148 -16.78 -6.92 -7.72
C SER A 148 -17.51 -6.89 -9.05
N ALA A 149 -17.60 -8.04 -9.73
CA ALA A 149 -17.96 -8.11 -11.14
C ALA A 149 -18.89 -9.29 -11.43
N GLY A 150 -20.08 -9.00 -11.98
CA GLY A 150 -21.06 -9.99 -12.40
C GLY A 150 -21.10 -10.20 -13.91
N GLY A 151 -21.28 -11.45 -14.35
CA GLY A 151 -21.43 -11.83 -15.76
C GLY A 151 -20.26 -11.35 -16.61
N LEU A 152 -20.57 -10.63 -17.70
CA LEU A 152 -19.57 -10.11 -18.65
C LEU A 152 -18.52 -9.18 -18.01
N ASN A 153 -18.85 -8.50 -16.90
CA ASN A 153 -17.91 -7.62 -16.22
C ASN A 153 -16.73 -8.41 -15.62
N ALA A 154 -16.96 -9.67 -15.24
CA ALA A 154 -15.90 -10.55 -14.71
C ALA A 154 -14.82 -10.90 -15.75
N ALA A 155 -15.08 -10.69 -17.04
CA ALA A 155 -14.10 -10.89 -18.11
C ALA A 155 -13.10 -9.72 -18.25
N LEU A 156 -13.29 -8.62 -17.53
CA LEU A 156 -12.47 -7.40 -17.63
C LEU A 156 -11.46 -7.34 -16.47
N PRO A 157 -10.14 -7.49 -16.72
CA PRO A 157 -9.12 -7.63 -15.67
C PRO A 157 -8.97 -6.41 -14.73
N HIS A 158 -9.36 -5.22 -15.20
CA HIS A 158 -9.25 -3.97 -14.45
C HIS A 158 -10.63 -3.30 -14.27
N TYR A 159 -11.69 -4.10 -14.24
CA TYR A 159 -13.04 -3.61 -14.04
C TYR A 159 -13.18 -2.90 -12.69
N ARG A 160 -13.89 -1.77 -12.71
CA ARG A 160 -14.28 -1.03 -11.52
C ARG A 160 -15.73 -0.57 -11.71
N PRO A 161 -16.66 -1.03 -10.87
CA PRO A 161 -18.04 -0.59 -10.98
C PRO A 161 -18.17 0.87 -10.55
N ASP A 162 -18.89 1.65 -11.34
CA ASP A 162 -19.34 3.00 -11.03
C ASP A 162 -20.87 3.07 -11.07
N ASN A 163 -21.44 4.23 -10.75
CA ASN A 163 -22.91 4.38 -10.71
C ASN A 163 -23.61 4.11 -12.06
N GLN A 164 -22.90 4.11 -13.19
CA GLN A 164 -23.47 3.84 -14.51
C GLN A 164 -23.34 2.37 -14.90
N THR A 165 -22.31 1.70 -14.38
CA THR A 165 -21.95 0.32 -14.71
C THR A 165 -22.34 -0.69 -13.62
N ASP A 166 -22.82 -0.24 -12.46
CA ASP A 166 -23.24 -1.06 -11.33
C ASP A 166 -24.39 -1.99 -11.69
N ARG A 167 -24.12 -3.29 -11.75
CA ARG A 167 -25.12 -4.31 -12.05
C ARG A 167 -25.61 -5.01 -10.79
N LYS A 168 -26.86 -5.46 -10.83
CA LYS A 168 -27.37 -6.43 -9.87
C LYS A 168 -26.68 -7.77 -10.09
N LEU A 169 -26.23 -8.39 -9.00
CA LEU A 169 -25.74 -9.75 -9.01
C LEU A 169 -26.92 -10.72 -9.14
N THR A 170 -26.71 -11.81 -9.86
CA THR A 170 -27.73 -12.85 -10.06
C THR A 170 -27.11 -14.23 -9.88
N ALA A 171 -27.92 -15.22 -9.52
CA ALA A 171 -27.48 -16.62 -9.41
C ALA A 171 -27.28 -17.30 -10.77
N ALA A 172 -27.64 -16.64 -11.88
CA ALA A 172 -27.54 -17.17 -13.24
C ALA A 172 -26.21 -16.83 -13.93
N GLU A 173 -25.41 -15.95 -13.34
CA GLU A 173 -24.17 -15.44 -13.91
C GLU A 173 -22.97 -15.77 -13.03
N MET A 174 -21.77 -15.81 -13.63
CA MET A 174 -20.53 -15.87 -12.88
C MET A 174 -20.34 -14.58 -12.07
N TYR A 175 -19.82 -14.71 -10.85
CA TYR A 175 -19.42 -13.58 -10.02
C TYR A 175 -17.94 -13.69 -9.67
N LEU A 176 -17.20 -12.61 -9.88
CA LEU A 176 -15.79 -12.47 -9.51
C LEU A 176 -15.67 -11.39 -8.43
N VAL A 177 -14.94 -11.72 -7.37
CA VAL A 177 -14.51 -10.76 -6.36
C VAL A 177 -13.00 -10.84 -6.18
N ASP A 178 -12.31 -9.73 -6.39
CA ASP A 178 -10.89 -9.57 -6.05
C ASP A 178 -10.78 -8.43 -5.04
N SER A 179 -10.33 -8.75 -3.83
CA SER A 179 -10.37 -7.84 -2.69
C SER A 179 -9.31 -8.20 -1.66
N GLY A 180 -8.94 -7.22 -0.81
CA GLY A 180 -7.98 -7.45 0.27
C GLY A 180 -7.96 -6.32 1.29
N GLY A 181 -7.41 -6.60 2.47
CA GLY A 181 -7.28 -5.64 3.57
C GLY A 181 -5.83 -5.37 3.97
N GLN A 182 -5.58 -4.16 4.47
CA GLN A 182 -4.40 -3.82 5.25
C GLN A 182 -4.69 -4.05 6.74
N TYR A 183 -3.70 -4.57 7.47
CA TYR A 183 -3.80 -4.93 8.89
C TYR A 183 -2.54 -4.52 9.66
#